data_AF-D4CRF8-F1
#
_entry.id   AF-D4CRF8-F1
#
_cell.length_a   1.000
_cell.length_b   1.000
_cell.length_c   1.000
_cell.angle_alpha   90.00
_cell.angle_beta   90.00
_cell.angle_gamma   90.00
#
_symmetry.space_group_name_H-M   'P 1'
#
loop_
_entity.id
_entity.type
_entity.pdbx_description
1 polymer ?
#
loop_
_entity_poly.entity_id
_entity_poly.type
_entity_poly.pdbx_seq_one_letter_code
_entity_poly.pdbx_strand_id
1 'polypeptide(L)'
;MYLGFYSQVKKQVSTREAAEHYGFKVGRNGMMKCPFHDDRNPSMKVDQNFICFGCQEKGDVIRFVSKLFDLPPYDAAVKLTEDMGLTVTAENRPGVQPGIRKKAKRERTERQQFEQSVDRVYGVYCDYFRLLNQWAEEYAPRSPTEDLHPLFVEAMHQREYVEYLLDLLLYGSSVVVKLFCNTYGLIIRYSSPCLKWCLISIV
;
A
#
# COMPACT_ATOMS: atom_id res chain seq x y z
N MET A 1 8.66 -9.92 4.41
CA MET A 1 9.18 -11.25 4.01
C MET A 1 10.57 -11.53 4.59
N TYR A 2 11.47 -10.54 4.69
CA TYR A 2 12.85 -10.67 5.21
C TYR A 2 13.07 -10.56 6.73
N LEU A 3 12.01 -10.31 7.51
CA LEU A 3 12.12 -10.02 8.96
C LEU A 3 12.74 -11.15 9.78
N GLY A 4 12.54 -12.42 9.38
CA GLY A 4 13.10 -13.57 10.10
C GLY A 4 14.60 -13.71 9.91
N PHE A 5 15.07 -13.62 8.66
CA PHE A 5 16.48 -13.72 8.29
C PHE A 5 17.31 -12.62 8.96
N TYR A 6 16.93 -11.35 8.77
CA TYR A 6 17.63 -10.22 9.38
C TYR A 6 17.63 -10.28 10.90
N SER A 7 16.55 -10.74 11.53
CA SER A 7 16.51 -10.88 12.99
C SER A 7 17.46 -11.96 13.50
N GLN A 8 17.69 -13.05 12.75
CA GLN A 8 18.62 -14.10 13.15
C GLN A 8 20.07 -13.60 13.04
N VAL A 9 20.41 -12.93 11.93
CA VAL A 9 21.74 -12.34 11.72
C VAL A 9 22.06 -11.33 12.82
N LYS A 10 21.15 -10.40 13.12
CA LYS A 10 21.32 -9.38 14.17
C LYS A 10 21.43 -9.93 15.59
N LYS A 11 21.00 -11.17 15.83
CA LYS A 11 21.12 -11.84 17.14
C LYS A 11 22.45 -12.56 17.29
N GLN A 12 23.04 -13.01 16.19
CA GLN A 12 24.27 -13.78 16.20
C GLN A 12 25.51 -12.90 16.11
N VAL A 13 25.42 -11.73 15.47
CA VAL A 13 26.55 -10.83 15.28
C VAL A 13 26.18 -9.39 15.64
N SER A 14 27.00 -8.79 16.49
CA SER A 14 26.97 -7.38 16.84
C SER A 14 27.71 -6.52 15.82
N THR A 15 27.43 -5.22 15.78
CA THR A 15 28.17 -4.32 14.88
C THR A 15 29.65 -4.23 15.26
N ARG A 16 29.97 -4.35 16.55
CA ARG A 16 31.35 -4.40 17.02
C ARG A 16 32.12 -5.60 16.46
N GLU A 17 31.56 -6.80 16.56
CA GLU A 17 32.20 -8.03 16.05
C GLU A 17 32.43 -7.93 14.54
N ALA A 18 31.44 -7.45 13.78
CA ALA A 18 31.60 -7.23 12.35
C ALA A 18 32.71 -6.20 12.05
N ALA A 19 32.76 -5.08 12.79
CA ALA A 19 33.79 -4.07 12.60
C ALA A 19 35.19 -4.63 12.89
N GLU A 20 35.37 -5.38 13.98
CA GLU A 20 36.64 -6.03 14.32
C GLU A 20 37.05 -7.06 13.26
N HIS A 21 36.09 -7.86 12.75
CA HIS A 21 36.32 -8.83 11.68
C HIS A 21 36.80 -8.17 10.38
N TYR A 22 36.22 -7.03 10.00
CA TYR A 22 36.63 -6.28 8.82
C TYR A 22 37.89 -5.41 9.03
N GLY A 23 38.60 -5.58 10.16
CA GLY A 23 39.91 -4.97 10.41
C GLY A 23 39.86 -3.61 11.11
N PHE A 24 38.71 -3.18 11.62
CA PHE A 24 38.61 -1.95 12.38
C PHE A 24 39.02 -2.15 13.84
N LYS A 25 39.84 -1.24 14.36
CA LYS A 25 40.23 -1.24 15.78
C LYS A 25 39.14 -0.56 16.60
N VAL A 26 38.45 -1.34 17.43
CA VAL A 26 37.45 -0.84 18.38
C VAL A 26 38.09 -0.69 19.76
N GLY A 27 37.98 0.50 20.34
CA GLY A 27 38.47 0.78 21.69
C GLY A 27 37.68 0.05 22.77
N ARG A 28 38.23 -0.05 23.99
CA ARG A 28 37.52 -0.67 25.14
C ARG A 28 36.18 0.02 25.46
N ASN A 29 36.06 1.31 25.13
CA ASN A 29 34.84 2.11 25.27
C ASN A 29 33.84 1.94 24.11
N GLY A 30 34.10 1.04 23.15
CA GLY A 30 33.27 0.83 21.97
C GLY A 30 33.43 1.92 20.91
N MET A 31 34.44 2.79 21.01
CA MET A 31 34.66 3.86 20.03
C MET A 31 35.64 3.42 18.95
N MET A 32 35.35 3.79 17.70
CA MET A 32 36.21 3.59 16.53
C MET A 32 36.16 4.79 15.59
N LYS A 33 37.13 4.87 14.69
CA LYS A 33 37.08 5.84 13.57
C LYS A 33 35.97 5.44 12.61
N CYS A 34 35.16 6.39 12.20
CA CYS A 34 34.07 6.14 11.27
C CYS A 34 34.62 5.81 9.87
N PRO A 35 34.22 4.68 9.24
CA PRO A 35 34.62 4.36 7.87
C PRO A 35 33.78 5.11 6.81
N PHE A 36 32.71 5.80 7.20
CA PHE A 36 31.76 6.43 6.27
C PHE A 36 32.07 7.91 5.99
N HIS A 37 33.12 8.48 6.60
CA HIS A 37 33.64 9.80 6.29
C HIS A 37 35.14 9.88 6.67
N ASP A 38 35.83 10.94 6.26
CA ASP A 38 37.22 11.18 6.65
C ASP A 38 37.33 11.56 8.14
N ASP A 39 37.51 10.53 8.99
CA ASP A 39 37.52 10.67 10.43
C ASP A 39 38.92 10.55 11.03
N ARG A 40 39.40 11.65 11.64
CA ARG A 40 40.73 11.68 12.27
C ARG A 40 40.72 11.11 13.68
N ASN A 41 39.61 11.26 14.43
CA ASN A 41 39.48 10.91 15.84
C ASN A 41 38.28 9.98 16.05
N PRO A 42 38.36 8.89 16.85
CA PRO A 42 37.24 7.95 17.01
C PRO A 42 35.89 8.63 17.33
N SER A 43 35.01 8.72 16.33
CA SER A 43 33.71 9.41 16.42
C SER A 43 32.50 8.47 16.30
N MET A 44 32.74 7.19 16.00
CA MET A 44 31.70 6.18 15.89
C MET A 44 31.68 5.27 17.11
N LYS A 45 30.52 5.16 17.75
CA LYS A 45 30.27 4.18 18.81
C LYS A 45 29.68 2.92 18.20
N VAL A 46 30.28 1.78 18.49
CA VAL A 46 29.86 0.44 18.04
C VAL A 46 29.67 -0.49 19.23
N ASP A 47 28.44 -0.95 19.41
CA ASP A 47 28.05 -2.01 20.34
C ASP A 47 27.26 -3.06 19.54
N GLN A 48 26.00 -3.32 19.92
CA GLN A 48 25.07 -4.10 19.08
C GLN A 48 24.77 -3.40 17.76
N ASN A 49 24.56 -2.09 17.85
CA ASN A 49 24.30 -1.16 16.76
C ASN A 49 25.44 -0.14 16.68
N PHE A 50 25.44 0.69 15.65
CA PHE A 50 26.38 1.79 15.52
C PHE A 50 25.69 3.15 15.45
N ILE A 51 26.42 4.16 15.90
CA ILE A 51 26.12 5.56 15.68
C ILE A 51 27.42 6.33 15.51
N CYS A 52 27.49 7.17 14.47
CA CYS A 52 28.57 8.11 14.27
C CYS A 52 28.13 9.51 14.67
N PHE A 53 28.84 10.13 15.62
CA PHE A 53 28.54 11.50 16.05
C PHE A 53 29.02 12.56 15.04
N GLY A 54 30.00 12.23 14.19
CA GLY A 54 30.46 13.09 13.10
C GLY A 54 29.46 13.21 11.94
N CYS A 55 29.24 12.12 11.20
CA CYS A 55 28.36 12.11 10.03
C CYS A 55 26.89 11.77 10.31
N GLN A 56 26.50 11.55 11.58
CA GLN A 56 25.13 11.21 12.01
C GLN A 56 24.58 9.88 11.46
N GLU A 57 25.39 9.07 10.78
CA GLU A 57 24.98 7.74 10.32
C GLU A 57 24.78 6.82 11.51
N LYS A 58 23.68 6.06 11.48
CA LYS A 58 23.30 5.14 12.55
C LYS A 58 22.58 3.94 11.98
N GLY A 59 22.71 2.80 12.63
CA GLY A 59 22.10 1.58 12.14
C GLY A 59 22.47 0.34 12.93
N ASP A 60 21.98 -0.79 12.43
CA ASP A 60 22.39 -2.11 12.88
C ASP A 60 23.57 -2.64 12.06
N VAL A 61 24.04 -3.83 12.41
CA VAL A 61 25.15 -4.50 11.75
C VAL A 61 24.94 -4.70 10.24
N ILE A 62 23.70 -4.92 9.79
CA ILE A 62 23.41 -5.12 8.36
C ILE A 62 23.55 -3.79 7.62
N ARG A 63 23.06 -2.70 8.20
CA ARG A 63 23.25 -1.36 7.64
C ARG A 63 24.72 -0.96 7.62
N PHE A 64 25.48 -1.35 8.63
CA PHE A 64 26.94 -1.13 8.68
C PHE A 64 27.64 -1.81 7.49
N VAL A 65 27.40 -3.11 7.28
CA VAL A 65 27.98 -3.88 6.17
C VAL A 65 27.50 -3.37 4.82
N SER A 66 26.21 -3.07 4.70
CA SER A 66 25.60 -2.50 3.49
C SER A 66 26.32 -1.21 3.06
N LYS A 67 26.61 -0.32 4.01
CA LYS A 67 27.35 0.91 3.74
C LYS A 67 28.82 0.68 3.46
N LEU A 68 29.44 -0.26 4.16
CA LEU A 68 30.86 -0.57 4.02
C LEU A 68 31.20 -1.14 2.63
N PHE A 69 30.30 -1.94 2.05
CA PHE A 69 30.50 -2.63 0.77
C PHE A 69 29.60 -2.12 -0.37
N ASP A 70 28.81 -1.07 -0.13
CA ASP A 70 27.81 -0.54 -1.06
C ASP A 70 26.85 -1.62 -1.61
N LEU A 71 26.30 -2.44 -0.71
CA LEU A 71 25.40 -3.54 -1.03
C LEU A 71 23.97 -3.25 -0.59
N PRO A 72 22.94 -3.76 -1.28
CA PRO A 72 21.58 -3.73 -0.77
C PRO A 72 21.48 -4.56 0.53
N PRO A 73 20.52 -4.27 1.43
CA PRO A 73 20.48 -4.87 2.77
C PRO A 73 20.40 -6.40 2.80
N TYR A 74 19.82 -7.01 1.76
CA TYR A 74 19.74 -8.47 1.67
C TYR A 74 21.11 -9.08 1.40
N ASP A 75 21.79 -8.59 0.36
CA ASP A 75 23.13 -9.05 -0.02
C ASP A 75 24.15 -8.74 1.07
N ALA A 76 24.01 -7.61 1.77
CA ALA A 76 24.83 -7.29 2.94
C ALA A 76 24.65 -8.31 4.08
N ALA A 77 23.43 -8.78 4.33
CA ALA A 77 23.17 -9.79 5.33
C ALA A 77 23.66 -11.18 4.91
N VAL A 78 23.55 -11.53 3.62
CA VAL A 78 24.13 -12.78 3.07
C VAL A 78 25.65 -12.75 3.19
N LYS A 79 26.29 -11.67 2.75
CA LYS A 79 27.73 -11.46 2.89
C LYS A 79 28.18 -11.59 4.34
N LEU A 80 27.49 -10.94 5.26
CA LEU A 80 27.81 -11.02 6.69
C LEU A 80 27.70 -12.45 7.23
N THR A 81 26.71 -13.24 6.77
CA THR A 81 26.59 -14.64 7.18
C THR A 81 27.70 -15.52 6.63
N GLU A 82 28.14 -15.27 5.40
CA GLU A 82 29.23 -16.00 4.75
C GLU A 82 30.58 -15.67 5.40
N ASP A 83 30.89 -14.37 5.56
CA ASP A 83 32.14 -13.88 6.14
C ASP A 83 32.32 -14.35 7.60
N MET A 84 31.23 -14.36 8.38
CA MET A 84 31.24 -14.75 9.80
C MET A 84 30.96 -16.25 10.02
N GLY A 85 30.73 -17.03 8.96
CA GLY A 85 30.44 -18.47 9.05
C GLY A 85 29.15 -18.81 9.81
N LEU A 86 28.13 -17.94 9.73
CA LEU A 86 26.88 -18.11 10.47
C LEU A 86 25.97 -19.14 9.80
N THR A 87 25.62 -20.19 10.54
CA THR A 87 24.56 -21.11 10.12
C THR A 87 23.20 -20.50 10.43
N VAL A 88 22.63 -19.79 9.45
CA VAL A 88 21.28 -19.24 9.55
C VAL A 88 20.29 -20.32 9.13
N THR A 89 19.79 -21.09 10.09
CA THR A 89 18.75 -22.08 9.81
C THR A 89 17.47 -21.37 9.39
N ALA A 90 16.86 -21.82 8.29
CA ALA A 90 15.54 -21.37 7.86
C ALA A 90 14.41 -21.70 8.89
N GLU A 91 14.79 -22.27 10.03
CA GLU A 91 13.92 -23.00 10.94
C GLU A 91 13.36 -22.13 12.07
N ASN A 92 13.93 -20.97 12.35
CA ASN A 92 13.35 -20.00 13.28
C ASN A 92 12.73 -18.81 12.53
N ARG A 93 11.67 -19.07 11.75
CA ARG A 93 10.65 -18.03 11.57
C ARG A 93 10.15 -17.72 12.99
N PRO A 94 10.27 -16.50 13.54
CA PRO A 94 9.28 -16.07 14.52
C PRO A 94 7.95 -16.19 13.76
N GLY A 95 7.21 -17.26 14.07
CA GLY A 95 5.92 -17.48 13.49
C GLY A 95 5.10 -16.25 13.86
N VAL A 96 4.95 -15.32 12.92
CA VAL A 96 3.74 -14.50 12.93
C VAL A 96 2.65 -15.55 12.98
N GLN A 97 1.95 -15.64 14.12
CA GLN A 97 0.99 -16.71 14.38
C GLN A 97 0.18 -16.91 13.10
N PRO A 98 -0.05 -18.14 12.62
CA PRO A 98 -0.75 -18.37 11.36
C PRO A 98 -2.02 -17.52 11.22
N GLY A 99 -2.70 -17.25 12.35
CA GLY A 99 -3.82 -16.32 12.46
C GLY A 99 -3.53 -14.87 12.05
N ILE A 100 -2.42 -14.25 12.47
CA ILE A 100 -2.11 -12.84 12.20
C ILE A 100 -1.78 -12.62 10.71
N ARG A 101 -0.99 -13.51 10.09
CA ARG A 101 -0.71 -13.46 8.63
C ARG A 101 -1.96 -13.70 7.80
N LYS A 102 -2.78 -14.68 8.19
CA LYS A 102 -4.05 -14.96 7.51
C LYS A 102 -5.02 -13.79 7.66
N LYS A 103 -5.10 -13.17 8.84
CA LYS A 103 -5.92 -11.98 9.11
C LYS A 103 -5.50 -10.78 8.26
N ALA A 104 -4.21 -10.41 8.29
CA ALA A 104 -3.71 -9.28 7.49
C ALA A 104 -3.86 -9.51 5.97
N LYS A 105 -3.66 -10.75 5.50
CA LYS A 105 -3.91 -11.10 4.09
C LYS A 105 -5.39 -10.97 3.75
N ARG A 106 -6.27 -11.48 4.60
CA ARG A 106 -7.73 -11.39 4.45
C ARG A 106 -8.18 -9.94 4.44
N GLU A 107 -7.77 -9.13 5.41
CA GLU A 107 -8.11 -7.70 5.48
C GLU A 107 -7.64 -6.93 4.24
N ARG A 108 -6.44 -7.22 3.74
CA ARG A 108 -5.94 -6.64 2.49
C ARG A 108 -6.79 -7.05 1.29
N THR A 109 -7.13 -8.33 1.17
CA THR A 109 -7.96 -8.83 0.08
C THR A 109 -9.39 -8.25 0.15
N GLU A 110 -9.98 -8.19 1.33
CA GLU A 110 -11.31 -7.59 1.56
C GLU A 110 -11.30 -6.10 1.20
N ARG A 111 -10.26 -5.36 1.60
CA ARG A 111 -10.09 -3.96 1.22
C ARG A 111 -9.96 -3.77 -0.30
N GLN A 112 -9.13 -4.58 -0.95
CA GLN A 112 -8.97 -4.51 -2.41
C GLN A 112 -10.25 -4.85 -3.15
N GLN A 113 -10.99 -5.86 -2.71
CA GLN A 113 -12.29 -6.21 -3.30
C GLN A 113 -13.32 -5.09 -3.10
N PHE A 114 -13.28 -4.42 -1.94
CA PHE A 114 -14.14 -3.28 -1.68
C PHE A 114 -13.81 -2.09 -2.58
N GLU A 115 -12.53 -1.71 -2.67
CA GLU A 115 -12.06 -0.62 -3.56
C GLU A 115 -12.45 -0.92 -5.03
N GLN A 116 -12.23 -2.14 -5.51
CA GLN A 116 -12.65 -2.57 -6.85
C GLN A 116 -14.18 -2.51 -7.05
N SER A 117 -14.95 -2.80 -6.01
CA SER A 117 -16.41 -2.70 -6.08
C SER A 117 -16.85 -1.26 -6.18
N VAL A 118 -16.22 -0.34 -5.44
CA VAL A 118 -16.50 1.09 -5.50
C VAL A 118 -16.17 1.63 -6.89
N ASP A 119 -14.98 1.35 -7.41
CA ASP A 119 -14.53 1.80 -8.74
C ASP A 119 -15.51 1.36 -9.84
N ARG A 120 -15.96 0.10 -9.77
CA ARG A 120 -16.91 -0.45 -10.72
C ARG A 120 -18.27 0.26 -10.68
N VAL A 121 -18.79 0.48 -9.48
CA VAL A 121 -20.10 1.14 -9.29
C VAL A 121 -20.00 2.59 -9.76
N TYR A 122 -18.97 3.30 -9.34
CA TYR A 122 -18.69 4.67 -9.74
C TYR A 122 -18.62 4.81 -11.26
N GLY A 123 -17.88 3.92 -11.94
CA GLY A 123 -17.78 3.91 -13.39
C GLY A 123 -19.14 3.85 -14.10
N VAL A 124 -20.03 2.97 -13.66
CA VAL A 124 -21.38 2.84 -14.26
C VAL A 124 -22.24 4.07 -14.02
N TYR A 125 -22.20 4.65 -12.82
CA TYR A 125 -22.94 5.88 -12.56
C TYR A 125 -22.38 7.07 -13.34
N CYS A 126 -21.07 7.14 -13.56
CA CYS A 126 -20.48 8.14 -14.45
C CYS A 126 -20.95 7.96 -15.91
N ASP A 127 -20.99 6.72 -16.41
CA ASP A 127 -21.48 6.44 -17.76
C ASP A 127 -22.94 6.84 -17.92
N TYR A 128 -23.79 6.51 -16.93
CA TYR A 128 -25.19 6.90 -16.92
C TYR A 128 -25.36 8.43 -16.81
N PHE A 129 -24.61 9.10 -15.95
CA PHE A 129 -24.64 10.56 -15.83
C PHE A 129 -24.28 11.25 -17.15
N ARG A 130 -23.29 10.73 -17.89
CA ARG A 130 -22.95 11.23 -19.23
C ARG A 130 -24.12 11.07 -20.21
N LEU A 131 -24.80 9.92 -20.19
CA LEU A 131 -25.99 9.69 -21.02
C LEU A 131 -27.13 10.65 -20.66
N LEU A 132 -27.41 10.85 -19.36
CA LEU A 132 -28.45 11.78 -18.92
C LEU A 132 -28.16 13.21 -19.37
N ASN A 133 -26.90 13.66 -19.27
CA ASN A 133 -26.52 14.98 -19.77
C ASN A 133 -26.66 15.09 -21.28
N GLN A 134 -26.28 14.06 -22.04
CA GLN A 134 -26.50 14.04 -23.48
C GLN A 134 -28.00 14.10 -23.81
N TRP A 135 -28.82 13.29 -23.15
CA TRP A 135 -30.27 13.23 -23.42
C TRP A 135 -31.00 14.52 -23.04
N ALA A 136 -30.55 15.20 -22.00
CA ALA A 136 -31.05 16.50 -21.60
C ALA A 136 -30.90 17.56 -22.70
N GLU A 137 -29.84 17.48 -23.50
CA GLU A 137 -29.58 18.41 -24.61
C GLU A 137 -30.24 17.94 -25.91
N GLU A 138 -30.04 16.67 -26.27
CA GLU A 138 -30.44 16.11 -27.56
C GLU A 138 -31.96 16.02 -27.71
N TYR A 139 -32.67 15.66 -26.63
CA TYR A 139 -34.12 15.46 -26.62
C TYR A 139 -34.87 16.63 -25.97
N ALA A 140 -34.22 17.79 -25.78
CA ALA A 140 -34.87 18.98 -25.26
C ALA A 140 -36.02 19.42 -26.19
N PRO A 141 -37.23 19.67 -25.64
CA PRO A 141 -38.35 20.17 -26.45
C PRO A 141 -37.98 21.53 -27.03
N ARG A 142 -38.28 21.74 -28.32
CA ARG A 142 -37.96 23.01 -29.01
C ARG A 142 -39.03 24.07 -28.81
N SER A 143 -40.19 23.66 -28.31
CA SER A 143 -41.30 24.54 -27.97
C SER A 143 -42.03 24.06 -26.71
N PRO A 144 -42.67 24.95 -25.93
CA PRO A 144 -43.39 24.57 -24.71
C PRO A 144 -44.62 23.67 -24.94
N THR A 145 -45.06 23.51 -26.18
CA THR A 145 -46.26 22.73 -26.57
C THR A 145 -45.93 21.35 -27.14
N GLU A 146 -44.64 21.02 -27.27
CA GLU A 146 -44.19 19.72 -27.78
C GLU A 146 -44.24 18.66 -26.68
N ASP A 147 -44.65 17.44 -27.03
CA ASP A 147 -44.65 16.32 -26.08
C ASP A 147 -43.22 15.98 -25.65
N LEU A 148 -43.03 15.79 -24.34
CA LEU A 148 -41.70 15.52 -23.79
C LEU A 148 -41.25 14.09 -24.13
N HIS A 149 -40.06 13.99 -24.72
CA HIS A 149 -39.46 12.69 -24.99
C HIS A 149 -39.16 11.93 -23.68
N PRO A 150 -39.43 10.62 -23.57
CA PRO A 150 -39.21 9.86 -22.34
C PRO A 150 -37.79 9.98 -21.78
N LEU A 151 -36.76 9.95 -22.63
CA LEU A 151 -35.35 10.10 -22.21
C LEU A 151 -35.04 11.50 -21.69
N PHE A 152 -35.73 12.54 -22.20
CA PHE A 152 -35.60 13.90 -21.67
C PHE A 152 -36.21 13.99 -20.27
N VAL A 153 -37.39 13.39 -20.07
CA VAL A 153 -38.04 13.33 -18.75
C VAL A 153 -37.17 12.56 -17.75
N GLU A 154 -36.60 11.42 -18.14
CA GLU A 154 -35.67 10.67 -17.31
C GLU A 154 -34.42 11.49 -16.96
N ALA A 155 -33.81 12.16 -17.95
CA ALA A 155 -32.68 13.05 -17.73
C ALA A 155 -32.99 14.16 -16.72
N MET A 156 -34.14 14.81 -16.83
CA MET A 156 -34.54 15.86 -15.90
C MET A 156 -34.75 15.34 -14.48
N HIS A 157 -35.31 14.15 -14.32
CA HIS A 157 -35.59 13.59 -12.98
C HIS A 157 -34.38 12.93 -12.32
N GLN A 158 -33.51 12.28 -13.08
CA GLN A 158 -32.46 11.43 -12.53
C GLN A 158 -31.12 12.13 -12.39
N ARG A 159 -30.88 13.25 -13.10
CA ARG A 159 -29.56 13.90 -13.14
C ARG A 159 -29.07 14.32 -11.76
N GLU A 160 -29.88 15.06 -11.00
CA GLU A 160 -29.50 15.52 -9.64
C GLU A 160 -29.33 14.34 -8.67
N TYR A 161 -30.19 13.33 -8.79
CA TYR A 161 -30.10 12.14 -7.94
C TYR A 161 -28.82 11.35 -8.21
N VAL A 162 -28.48 11.13 -9.48
CA VAL A 162 -27.25 10.43 -9.88
C VAL A 162 -26.01 11.22 -9.46
N GLU A 163 -26.01 12.54 -9.60
CA GLU A 163 -24.93 13.39 -9.12
C GLU A 163 -24.73 13.25 -7.60
N TYR A 164 -25.82 13.27 -6.83
CA TYR A 164 -25.79 13.01 -5.39
C TYR A 164 -25.19 11.62 -5.06
N LEU A 165 -25.55 10.58 -5.83
CA LEU A 165 -24.99 9.24 -5.64
C LEU A 165 -23.49 9.18 -5.96
N LEU A 166 -23.04 9.90 -6.99
CA LEU A 166 -21.62 10.01 -7.33
C LEU A 166 -20.84 10.73 -6.23
N ASP A 167 -21.38 11.82 -5.69
CA ASP A 167 -20.79 12.52 -4.54
C ASP A 167 -20.73 11.63 -3.31
N LEU A 168 -21.77 10.83 -3.07
CA LEU A 168 -21.78 9.88 -1.96
C LEU A 168 -20.69 8.82 -2.10
N LEU A 169 -20.41 8.35 -3.32
CA LEU A 169 -19.32 7.39 -3.58
C LEU A 169 -17.94 7.99 -3.32
N LEU A 170 -17.75 9.28 -3.60
CA LEU A 170 -16.46 9.98 -3.46
C LEU A 170 -16.20 10.50 -2.04
N TYR A 171 -17.22 11.08 -1.41
CA TYR A 171 -17.10 11.82 -0.16
C TYR A 171 -17.87 11.21 1.01
N GLY A 172 -18.67 10.17 0.75
CA GLY A 172 -19.40 9.46 1.80
C GLY A 172 -18.48 8.74 2.78
N SER A 173 -18.96 8.56 4.01
CA SER A 173 -18.24 7.74 4.98
C SER A 173 -18.13 6.28 4.49
N SER A 174 -17.06 5.59 4.89
CA SER A 174 -16.81 4.20 4.50
C SER A 174 -17.98 3.25 4.80
N VAL A 175 -18.76 3.52 5.87
CA VAL A 175 -19.95 2.75 6.21
C VAL A 175 -21.05 2.95 5.16
N VAL A 176 -21.31 4.20 4.78
CA VAL A 176 -22.38 4.54 3.83
C VAL A 176 -22.03 4.06 2.42
N VAL A 177 -20.80 4.27 1.97
CA VAL A 177 -20.31 3.75 0.67
C VAL A 177 -20.41 2.23 0.62
N LYS A 178 -20.12 1.54 1.72
CA LYS A 178 -20.22 0.08 1.81
C LYS A 178 -21.65 -0.42 1.75
N LEU A 179 -22.58 0.24 2.45
CA LEU A 179 -24.01 -0.06 2.34
C LEU A 179 -24.50 0.15 0.90
N PHE A 180 -24.13 1.28 0.30
CA PHE A 180 -24.49 1.59 -1.08
C PHE A 180 -23.98 0.53 -2.07
N CYS A 181 -22.70 0.18 -2.02
CA CYS A 181 -22.13 -0.85 -2.90
C CYS A 181 -22.77 -2.22 -2.70
N ASN A 182 -23.18 -2.58 -1.49
CA ASN A 182 -23.87 -3.84 -1.22
C ASN A 182 -25.31 -3.86 -1.78
N THR A 183 -26.03 -2.73 -1.64
CA THR A 183 -27.42 -2.61 -2.08
C THR A 183 -27.52 -2.46 -3.60
N TYR A 184 -26.67 -1.61 -4.19
CA TYR A 184 -26.78 -1.22 -5.60
C TYR A 184 -25.72 -1.84 -6.51
N GLY A 185 -24.62 -2.38 -5.96
CA GLY A 185 -23.56 -3.03 -6.75
C GLY A 185 -23.94 -4.41 -7.32
N LEU A 186 -24.99 -5.05 -6.78
CA LEU A 186 -25.54 -6.31 -7.33
C LEU A 186 -26.35 -6.09 -8.61
N ILE A 187 -26.89 -4.89 -8.83
CA ILE A 187 -27.70 -4.53 -10.01
C ILE A 187 -26.82 -4.49 -11.27
N ILE A 188 -25.51 -4.23 -11.12
CA ILE A 188 -24.52 -4.18 -12.19
C ILE A 188 -23.97 -5.58 -12.54
N ARG A 189 -24.70 -6.68 -12.28
CA ARG A 189 -24.25 -8.05 -12.65
C ARG A 189 -24.72 -8.56 -14.01
N TYR A 190 -25.45 -7.78 -14.80
CA TYR A 190 -25.86 -8.17 -16.15
C TYR A 190 -25.51 -7.09 -17.18
N SER A 191 -24.33 -7.20 -17.78
CA SER A 191 -24.04 -6.57 -19.07
C SER A 191 -24.54 -7.50 -20.17
N SER A 192 -25.69 -7.20 -20.76
CA SER A 192 -26.10 -7.74 -22.05
C SER A 192 -26.12 -6.60 -23.08
N PRO A 193 -25.78 -6.82 -24.36
CA PRO A 193 -25.46 -5.74 -25.32
C PRO A 193 -26.67 -4.96 -25.83
N CYS A 194 -27.88 -5.37 -25.46
CA CYS A 194 -29.12 -4.74 -25.90
C CYS A 194 -29.66 -3.89 -24.74
N LEU A 195 -29.67 -2.57 -24.91
CA LEU A 195 -30.19 -1.58 -23.98
C LEU A 195 -31.65 -1.87 -23.59
N LYS A 196 -31.84 -2.77 -22.63
CA LYS A 196 -32.92 -2.72 -21.65
C LYS A 196 -32.23 -2.57 -20.31
N TRP A 197 -31.75 -1.36 -20.04
CA TRP A 197 -31.30 -0.99 -18.70
C TRP A 197 -32.53 -0.98 -17.80
N CYS A 198 -32.89 -2.14 -17.27
CA CYS A 198 -33.61 -2.18 -16.01
C CYS A 198 -32.63 -1.69 -14.94
N LEU A 199 -32.46 -0.38 -14.80
CA LEU A 199 -32.49 0.20 -13.47
C LEU A 199 -33.88 -0.19 -12.93
N ILE A 200 -33.95 -1.39 -12.33
CA ILE A 200 -35.16 -1.86 -11.66
C ILE A 200 -35.54 -0.74 -10.71
N SER A 201 -36.75 -0.23 -10.91
CA SER A 201 -37.43 0.72 -10.05
C SER A 201 -37.11 0.43 -8.58
N ILE A 202 -36.35 1.32 -7.97
CA ILE A 202 -36.37 1.52 -6.53
C ILE A 202 -36.88 2.95 -6.32
N VAL A 203 -38.15 3.13 -6.66
CA VAL A 203 -39.16 3.88 -5.88
C VAL A 203 -40.43 3.04 -5.94
#